data_AF-A0A7X6ASN1-F1
#
_entry.id   AF-A0A7X6ASN1-F1
#
_cell.length_a   1.000
_cell.length_b   1.000
_cell.length_c   1.000
_cell.angle_alpha   90.00
_cell.angle_beta   90.00
_cell.angle_gamma   90.00
#
_symmetry.space_group_name_H-M   'P 1'
#
loop_
_entity.id
_entity.type
_entity.pdbx_description
1 polymer ?
#
loop_
_entity_poly.entity_id
_entity_poly.type
_entity_poly.pdbx_seq_one_letter_code
_entity_poly.pdbx_strand_id
1 'polypeptide(L)'
;MPTLRTALWVFLVGFGLHNGDHARRGLDEVRDGVVWGGTAVAMITAVLVTLIVVRHPAAPTAAAVGGASIAVGVGAAHLLPDWGPLSDSLPEGDVDALTWIAVFAEITAAALLAAVAVGILRRHAYRPLIPHW
;
A
#
# COMPACT_ATOMS: atom_id res chain seq x y z
N MET A 1 12.25 -3.20 16.17
CA MET A 1 11.43 -3.66 15.03
C MET A 1 10.18 -2.77 14.96
N PRO A 2 9.82 -2.21 13.80
CA PRO A 2 8.63 -1.37 13.68
C PRO A 2 7.36 -2.15 14.06
N THR A 3 6.42 -1.48 14.73
CA THR A 3 5.11 -2.05 15.05
C THR A 3 4.16 -1.95 13.85
N LEU A 4 3.06 -2.70 13.86
CA LEU A 4 2.04 -2.60 12.82
C LEU A 4 1.46 -1.18 12.69
N ARG A 5 1.32 -0.45 13.81
CA ARG A 5 0.88 0.96 13.81
C ARG A 5 1.91 1.90 13.22
N THR A 6 3.19 1.70 13.55
CA THR A 6 4.28 2.51 12.97
C THR A 6 4.33 2.31 11.45
N ALA A 7 4.26 1.06 11.00
CA ALA A 7 4.24 0.74 9.57
C ALA A 7 2.99 1.31 8.87
N LEU A 8 1.82 1.29 9.52
CA LEU A 8 0.61 1.94 9.02
C LEU A 8 0.83 3.44 8.82
N TRP A 9 1.42 4.14 9.79
CA TRP A 9 1.66 5.59 9.64
C TRP A 9 2.61 5.91 8.48
N VAL A 10 3.67 5.12 8.32
CA VAL A 10 4.59 5.27 7.17
C VAL A 10 3.82 5.05 5.86
N PHE A 11 2.96 4.03 5.80
CA PHE A 11 2.10 3.79 4.64
C PHE A 11 1.13 4.95 4.37
N LEU A 12 0.46 5.49 5.38
CA LEU A 12 -0.47 6.62 5.20
C LEU A 12 0.22 7.88 4.70
N VAL A 13 1.46 8.13 5.10
CA VAL A 13 2.27 9.24 4.56
C VAL A 13 2.58 8.98 3.08
N GLY A 14 3.05 7.78 2.72
CA GLY A 14 3.33 7.42 1.31
C GLY A 14 2.08 7.53 0.43
N PHE A 15 0.97 6.92 0.85
CA PHE A 15 -0.33 7.00 0.20
C PHE A 15 -0.80 8.45 0.02
N GLY A 16 -0.68 9.27 1.07
CA GLY A 16 -1.05 10.68 1.01
C GLY A 16 -0.19 11.50 0.05
N LEU A 17 1.13 11.26 0.02
CA LEU A 17 2.04 11.90 -0.93
C LEU A 17 1.68 11.56 -2.37
N HIS A 18 1.41 10.28 -2.67
CA HIS A 18 1.09 9.83 -4.00
C HIS A 18 -0.27 10.36 -4.50
N ASN A 19 -1.31 10.31 -3.66
CA ASN A 19 -2.61 10.88 -4.03
C ASN A 19 -2.56 12.42 -4.14
N GLY A 20 -1.74 13.07 -3.29
CA GLY A 20 -1.46 14.50 -3.40
C GLY A 20 -0.75 14.86 -4.70
N ASP A 21 0.15 13.99 -5.18
CA ASP A 21 0.79 14.15 -6.47
C ASP A 21 -0.20 14.08 -7.63
N HIS A 22 -1.12 13.11 -7.64
CA HIS A 22 -2.21 13.07 -8.62
C HIS A 22 -3.06 14.35 -8.60
N ALA A 23 -3.42 14.85 -7.42
CA ALA A 23 -4.15 16.10 -7.29
C ALA A 23 -3.35 17.32 -7.80
N ARG A 24 -2.03 17.29 -7.64
CA ARG A 24 -1.11 18.34 -8.14
C ARG A 24 -0.98 18.32 -9.66
N ARG A 25 -0.89 17.13 -10.27
CA ARG A 25 -0.75 16.95 -11.72
C ARG A 25 -2.05 17.18 -12.48
N GLY A 26 -3.20 17.00 -11.81
CA GLY A 26 -4.52 17.02 -12.43
C GLY A 26 -5.06 15.59 -12.53
N LEU A 27 -6.29 15.37 -12.06
CA LEU A 27 -6.93 14.05 -12.11
C LEU A 27 -7.40 13.68 -13.52
N ASP A 28 -7.52 14.66 -14.41
CA ASP A 28 -7.82 14.51 -15.82
C ASP A 28 -6.66 13.91 -16.63
N GLU A 29 -5.44 14.01 -16.13
CA GLU A 29 -4.26 13.33 -16.69
C GLU A 29 -4.23 11.82 -16.35
N VAL A 30 -5.05 11.39 -15.40
CA VAL A 30 -5.10 10.00 -14.91
C VAL A 30 -6.25 9.27 -15.58
N ARG A 31 -5.97 8.10 -16.17
CA ARG A 31 -7.02 7.27 -16.78
C ARG A 31 -8.09 6.88 -15.75
N ASP A 32 -9.36 6.87 -16.16
CA ASP A 32 -10.49 6.49 -15.31
C ASP A 32 -10.28 5.16 -14.57
N GLY A 33 -9.69 4.16 -15.24
CA GLY A 33 -9.40 2.87 -14.62
C GLY A 33 -8.43 2.99 -13.43
N VAL A 34 -7.41 3.83 -13.54
CA VAL A 34 -6.45 4.11 -12.45
C VAL A 34 -7.14 4.87 -11.32
N VAL A 35 -8.05 5.81 -11.62
CA VAL A 35 -8.87 6.50 -10.59
C VAL A 35 -9.74 5.50 -9.82
N TRP A 36 -10.41 4.58 -10.51
CA TRP A 36 -11.19 3.51 -9.86
C TRP A 36 -10.31 2.54 -9.07
N GLY A 37 -9.13 2.19 -9.60
CA GLY A 37 -8.13 1.39 -8.91
C GLY A 37 -7.66 2.06 -7.61
N GLY A 38 -7.31 3.34 -7.67
CA GLY A 38 -6.94 4.17 -6.51
C GLY A 38 -8.07 4.28 -5.49
N THR A 39 -9.32 4.38 -5.95
CA THR A 39 -10.50 4.37 -5.06
C THR A 39 -10.60 3.03 -4.30
N ALA A 40 -10.38 1.90 -4.96
CA ALA A 40 -10.34 0.60 -4.30
C ALA A 40 -9.18 0.52 -3.28
N VAL A 41 -8.00 1.05 -3.62
CA VAL A 41 -6.87 1.16 -2.68
C VAL A 41 -7.23 2.02 -1.47
N ALA A 42 -7.93 3.13 -1.65
CA ALA A 42 -8.40 3.98 -0.54
C ALA A 42 -9.38 3.23 0.38
N MET A 43 -10.29 2.43 -0.18
CA MET A 43 -11.19 1.59 0.62
C MET A 43 -10.45 0.52 1.41
N ILE A 44 -9.49 -0.18 0.78
CA ILE A 44 -8.62 -1.15 1.47
C ILE A 44 -7.87 -0.44 2.61
N THR A 45 -7.31 0.73 2.33
CA THR A 45 -6.59 1.55 3.32
C THR A 45 -7.48 1.91 4.52
N ALA A 46 -8.72 2.35 4.28
CA ALA A 46 -9.67 2.64 5.36
C ALA A 46 -9.97 1.41 6.23
N VAL A 47 -10.11 0.23 5.62
CA VAL A 47 -10.28 -1.05 6.34
C VAL A 47 -9.03 -1.36 7.17
N LEU A 48 -7.83 -1.24 6.59
CA LEU A 48 -6.57 -1.49 7.30
C LEU A 48 -6.39 -0.55 8.50
N VAL A 49 -6.64 0.74 8.31
CA VAL A 49 -6.63 1.74 9.39
C VAL A 49 -7.56 1.31 10.51
N THR A 50 -8.80 0.99 10.17
CA THR A 50 -9.82 0.58 11.16
C THR A 50 -9.35 -0.63 11.95
N LEU A 51 -8.97 -1.71 11.28
CA LEU A 51 -8.54 -2.96 11.93
C LEU A 51 -7.32 -2.76 12.83
N ILE A 52 -6.32 -1.98 12.39
CA ILE A 52 -5.08 -1.75 13.13
C ILE A 52 -5.31 -0.84 14.34
N VAL A 53 -6.15 0.20 14.20
CA VAL A 53 -6.46 1.14 15.28
C VAL A 53 -7.22 0.43 16.40
N VAL A 54 -8.29 -0.30 16.08
CA VAL A 54 -9.11 -1.06 17.05
C VAL A 54 -8.43 -2.33 17.54
N ARG A 55 -7.22 -2.64 17.04
CA ARG A 55 -6.45 -3.85 17.37
C ARG A 55 -7.22 -5.14 17.09
N HIS A 56 -7.96 -5.17 15.98
CA HIS A 56 -8.73 -6.34 15.59
C HIS A 56 -7.80 -7.55 15.33
N PRO A 57 -8.17 -8.78 15.71
CA PRO A 57 -7.34 -9.98 15.50
C PRO A 57 -6.95 -10.23 14.04
N ALA A 58 -7.80 -9.83 13.10
CA ALA A 58 -7.52 -9.96 11.67
C ALA A 58 -6.53 -8.92 11.12
N ALA A 59 -6.13 -7.90 11.90
CA ALA A 59 -5.31 -6.80 11.40
C ALA A 59 -3.96 -7.24 10.80
N PRO A 60 -3.19 -8.18 11.39
CA PRO A 60 -1.95 -8.63 10.76
C PRO A 60 -2.18 -9.37 9.44
N THR A 61 -3.19 -10.23 9.35
CA THR A 61 -3.51 -10.93 8.10
C THR A 61 -3.96 -9.95 7.02
N ALA A 62 -4.88 -9.04 7.35
CA ALA A 62 -5.36 -8.02 6.43
C ALA A 62 -4.22 -7.11 5.95
N ALA A 63 -3.32 -6.66 6.85
CA ALA A 63 -2.19 -5.81 6.49
C ALA A 63 -1.15 -6.53 5.62
N ALA A 64 -0.92 -7.83 5.86
CA ALA A 64 -0.03 -8.64 5.02
C ALA A 64 -0.54 -8.73 3.57
N VAL A 65 -1.83 -9.05 3.40
CA VAL A 65 -2.45 -9.18 2.08
C VAL A 65 -2.62 -7.80 1.44
N GLY A 66 -3.26 -6.86 2.14
CA GLY A 66 -3.56 -5.53 1.63
C GLY A 66 -2.30 -4.75 1.26
N GLY A 67 -1.28 -4.72 2.13
CA GLY A 67 -0.03 -4.03 1.83
C GLY A 67 0.71 -4.63 0.62
N ALA A 68 0.69 -5.96 0.47
CA ALA A 68 1.31 -6.62 -0.68
C ALA A 68 0.54 -6.35 -1.97
N SER A 69 -0.80 -6.47 -1.94
CA SER A 69 -1.66 -6.18 -3.09
C SER A 69 -1.53 -4.72 -3.54
N ILE A 70 -1.45 -3.76 -2.61
CA ILE A 70 -1.25 -2.34 -2.93
C ILE A 70 0.13 -2.12 -3.55
N ALA A 71 1.21 -2.64 -2.94
CA ALA A 71 2.55 -2.49 -3.49
C ALA A 71 2.68 -3.05 -4.92
N VAL A 72 2.09 -4.22 -5.18
CA VAL A 72 2.07 -4.83 -6.51
C VAL A 72 1.18 -4.04 -7.48
N GLY A 73 -0.03 -3.66 -7.06
CA GLY A 73 -0.98 -2.95 -7.92
C GLY A 73 -0.49 -1.56 -8.33
N VAL A 74 -0.01 -0.76 -7.38
CA VAL A 74 0.58 0.56 -7.63
C VAL A 74 1.85 0.42 -8.48
N GLY A 75 2.70 -0.56 -8.17
CA GLY A 75 3.88 -0.86 -8.98
C GLY A 75 3.54 -1.23 -10.42
N ALA A 76 2.51 -2.06 -10.63
CA ALA A 76 2.07 -2.44 -11.95
C ALA A 76 1.46 -1.27 -12.72
N ALA A 77 0.66 -0.43 -12.06
CA ALA A 77 0.05 0.74 -12.70
C ALA A 77 1.10 1.72 -13.23
N HIS A 78 2.17 1.94 -12.47
CA HIS A 78 3.10 3.06 -12.68
C HIS A 78 4.47 2.69 -13.24
N LEU A 79 4.98 1.49 -12.92
CA LEU A 79 6.36 1.12 -13.26
C LEU A 79 6.47 0.23 -14.50
N LEU A 80 5.34 -0.30 -14.99
CA LEU A 80 5.29 -1.08 -16.22
C LEU A 80 5.01 -0.18 -17.44
N PRO A 81 5.40 -0.62 -18.65
CA PRO A 81 4.90 -0.05 -19.92
C PRO A 81 3.37 0.00 -19.96
N ASP A 82 2.76 0.86 -20.78
CA ASP A 82 1.29 0.90 -20.91
C ASP A 82 0.73 -0.50 -21.23
N TRP A 83 -0.12 -0.99 -20.34
CA TRP A 83 -0.76 -2.30 -20.44
C TRP A 83 -2.29 -2.21 -20.40
N GLY A 84 -2.86 -1.00 -20.49
CA GLY A 84 -4.29 -0.79 -20.66
C GLY A 84 -4.93 0.15 -19.63
N PRO A 85 -6.23 -0.04 -19.31
CA PRO A 85 -7.01 0.95 -18.54
C PRO A 85 -6.51 1.23 -17.11
N LEU A 86 -5.74 0.31 -16.53
CA LEU A 86 -5.19 0.41 -15.18
C LEU A 86 -3.72 0.86 -15.16
N SER A 87 -3.18 1.33 -16.29
CA SER A 87 -1.82 1.86 -16.38
C SER A 87 -1.82 3.39 -16.41
N ASP A 88 -0.91 3.97 -15.63
CA ASP A 88 -0.47 5.38 -15.66
C ASP A 88 1.06 5.34 -15.65
N SER A 89 1.65 4.96 -16.79
CA SER A 89 3.07 4.60 -16.90
C SER A 89 3.99 5.81 -16.73
N LEU A 90 4.79 5.81 -15.67
CA LEU A 90 5.80 6.84 -15.43
C LEU A 90 6.98 6.76 -16.42
N PRO A 91 7.50 5.57 -16.80
CA PRO A 91 8.57 5.47 -17.81
C PRO A 91 8.19 6.04 -19.18
N GLU A 92 6.91 6.01 -19.54
CA GLU A 92 6.40 6.46 -20.84
C GLU A 92 5.73 7.85 -20.75
N GLY A 93 5.50 8.35 -19.54
CA GLY A 93 4.90 9.65 -19.26
C GLY A 93 5.93 10.77 -19.10
N ASP A 94 5.50 12.01 -19.37
CA ASP A 94 6.30 13.21 -19.11
C ASP A 94 6.10 13.68 -17.66
N VAL A 95 6.73 12.96 -16.73
CA VAL A 95 6.58 13.18 -15.28
C VAL A 95 7.88 13.70 -14.63
N ASP A 96 7.71 14.49 -13.57
CA ASP A 96 8.84 15.03 -12.81
C ASP A 96 9.35 14.08 -11.71
N ALA A 97 10.49 14.44 -11.11
CA ALA A 97 11.09 13.66 -10.02
C ALA A 97 10.19 13.54 -8.78
N LEU A 98 9.30 14.51 -8.55
CA LEU A 98 8.36 14.45 -7.42
C LEU A 98 7.37 13.31 -7.58
N THR A 99 6.86 13.11 -8.81
CA THR A 99 5.96 12.00 -9.17
C THR A 99 6.62 10.65 -8.89
N TRP A 100 7.87 10.48 -9.32
CA TRP A 100 8.65 9.28 -9.03
C TRP A 100 8.81 9.03 -7.53
N ILE A 101 9.17 10.07 -6.76
CA ILE A 101 9.33 9.96 -5.31
C ILE A 101 8.01 9.56 -4.64
N ALA A 102 6.89 10.14 -5.07
CA ALA A 102 5.58 9.87 -4.50
C ALA A 102 5.16 8.40 -4.72
N VAL A 103 5.30 7.89 -5.95
CA VAL A 103 5.01 6.49 -6.30
C VAL A 103 5.90 5.53 -5.51
N PHE A 104 7.21 5.76 -5.47
CA PHE A 104 8.12 4.89 -4.71
C PHE A 104 7.87 4.96 -3.20
N ALA A 105 7.48 6.12 -2.66
CA ALA A 105 7.14 6.26 -1.26
C ALA A 105 5.94 5.38 -0.87
N GLU A 106 4.88 5.35 -1.69
CA GLU A 106 3.74 4.48 -1.43
C GLU A 106 4.11 2.99 -1.57
N ILE A 107 4.77 2.59 -2.67
CA ILE A 107 5.13 1.18 -2.92
C ILE A 107 6.00 0.63 -1.79
N THR A 108 7.05 1.36 -1.40
CA THR A 108 7.97 0.90 -0.35
C THR A 108 7.30 0.87 1.03
N ALA A 109 6.43 1.84 1.32
CA ALA A 109 5.70 1.87 2.59
C ALA A 109 4.62 0.76 2.68
N ALA A 110 3.92 0.46 1.58
CA ALA A 110 2.97 -0.64 1.50
C ALA A 110 3.68 -2.00 1.64
N ALA A 111 4.83 -2.17 0.99
CA ALA A 111 5.67 -3.36 1.14
C ALA A 111 6.20 -3.51 2.59
N LEU A 112 6.61 -2.41 3.23
CA LEU A 112 7.01 -2.41 4.64
C LEU A 112 5.86 -2.84 5.55
N LEU A 113 4.64 -2.32 5.34
CA LEU A 113 3.45 -2.71 6.09
C LEU A 113 3.20 -4.22 5.98
N ALA A 114 3.25 -4.76 4.76
CA ALA A 114 3.10 -6.19 4.53
C ALA A 114 4.19 -7.02 5.22
N ALA A 115 5.45 -6.62 5.10
CA ALA A 115 6.59 -7.33 5.70
C ALA A 115 6.51 -7.36 7.23
N VAL A 116 6.14 -6.24 7.86
CA VAL A 116 5.94 -6.17 9.32
C VAL A 116 4.80 -7.09 9.74
N ALA A 117 3.69 -7.08 9.00
CA ALA A 117 2.53 -7.90 9.27
C ALA A 117 2.84 -9.41 9.16
N VAL A 118 3.55 -9.83 8.10
CA VAL A 118 4.07 -11.20 7.96
C VAL A 118 5.01 -11.57 9.10
N GLY A 119 5.89 -10.67 9.50
CA GLY A 119 6.80 -10.86 10.63
C GLY A 119 6.07 -11.07 11.97
N ILE A 120 4.90 -10.46 12.16
CA ILE A 120 4.03 -10.68 13.31
C ILE A 120 3.38 -12.07 13.22
N LEU A 121 2.76 -12.39 12.08
CA LEU A 121 2.10 -13.69 11.85
C LEU A 121 3.04 -14.87 12.07
N ARG A 122 4.27 -14.78 11.56
CA ARG A 122 5.30 -15.82 11.75
C ARG A 122 5.63 -16.03 13.22
N ARG A 123 5.79 -14.98 14.02
CA ARG A 123 6.10 -15.11 15.46
C ARG A 123 4.95 -15.74 16.25
N HIS A 124 3.70 -15.49 15.87
CA HIS A 124 2.54 -16.12 16.51
C HIS A 124 2.37 -17.58 16.08
N ALA A 125 2.66 -17.92 14.83
CA ALA A 125 2.68 -19.31 14.37
C ALA A 125 3.83 -20.12 15.00
N TYR A 126 4.96 -19.48 15.30
CA TYR A 126 6.13 -20.09 15.93
C TYR A 126 6.05 -20.17 17.47
N ARG A 127 4.98 -19.70 18.11
CA ARG A 127 4.77 -19.94 19.55
C ARG A 127 4.49 -21.45 19.68
N PRO A 128 5.44 -22.28 20.14
CA PRO A 128 5.20 -23.71 20.21
C PRO A 128 4.02 -23.91 21.16
N LEU A 129 3.07 -24.75 20.77
CA LEU A 129 2.08 -25.33 21.67
C LEU A 129 2.85 -26.09 22.76
N ILE A 130 3.38 -25.40 23.76
CA ILE A 130 3.77 -26.03 25.01
C ILE A 130 2.45 -26.18 25.76
N PRO A 131 1.98 -27.42 26.00
CA PRO A 131 0.81 -27.63 26.85
C PRO A 131 1.12 -27.02 28.21
N HIS A 132 0.30 -26.06 28.64
CA HIS A 132 0.18 -25.77 30.05
C HIS A 132 -0.78 -26.84 30.58
N TRP A 133 -0.21 -27.74 31.39
CA TRP A 133 -0.79 -28.95 31.98
C TRP A 133 -2.26 -28.85 32.37
#